data_AF-A0A642PM22-F1
#
_entry.id   AF-A0A642PM22-F1
#
_cell.length_a   1.000
_cell.length_b   1.000
_cell.length_c   1.000
_cell.angle_alpha   90.00
_cell.angle_beta   90.00
_cell.angle_gamma   90.00
#
_symmetry.space_group_name_H-M   'P 1'
#
loop_
_entity.id
_entity.type
_entity.pdbx_description
1 polymer ?
#
loop_
_entity_poly.entity_id
_entity_poly.type
_entity_poly.pdbx_seq_one_letter_code
_entity_poly.pdbx_strand_id
1 'polypeptide(L)'
;NYIQVGIVRAVNTVLMVCAMAFGIVIAMRLLTVEDVVIDKKFSELSMVPHDSYLVYAIAAAIAAMGFSMIFNIQRRLLWVVAVGGIIAVCTRNFVNFELGYGPVIGSFMGSMVVSLIAVKAVHWFHVPNHVLTIPSVIPMIPGVLMYRALFGLINMHGVVGEVTAVVSNGITASLIILCIALGVAVPNIFARRYIAKDRQRFLQEELQKRRERGKFIEW
;
A
#
# COMPACT_ATOMS: atom_id res chain seq x y z
N ASN A 1 -27.29 -9.62 -23.33
CA ASN A 1 -26.07 -10.18 -23.94
C ASN A 1 -24.94 -10.24 -22.89
N TYR A 2 -25.04 -11.18 -21.94
CA TYR A 2 -24.16 -11.24 -20.77
C TYR A 2 -22.79 -11.87 -21.07
N ILE A 3 -22.74 -12.77 -22.05
CA ILE A 3 -21.49 -13.42 -22.49
C ILE A 3 -20.54 -12.40 -23.12
N GLN A 4 -21.06 -11.52 -24.00
CA GLN A 4 -20.23 -10.47 -24.62
C GLN A 4 -19.68 -9.48 -23.59
N VAL A 5 -20.46 -9.12 -22.57
CA VAL A 5 -20.00 -8.25 -21.48
C VAL A 5 -18.91 -8.93 -20.64
N GLY A 6 -19.05 -10.24 -20.39
CA GLY A 6 -18.04 -11.04 -19.69
C GLY A 6 -16.71 -11.10 -20.46
N ILE A 7 -16.77 -11.39 -21.76
CA ILE A 7 -15.60 -11.46 -22.64
C ILE A 7 -14.89 -10.10 -22.71
N VAL A 8 -15.61 -9.00 -22.87
CA VAL A 8 -15.01 -7.65 -22.93
C VAL A 8 -14.24 -7.31 -21.65
N ARG A 9 -14.79 -7.65 -20.47
CA ARG A 9 -14.07 -7.44 -19.20
C ARG A 9 -12.82 -8.29 -19.10
N ALA A 10 -12.91 -9.57 -19.45
CA ALA A 10 -11.77 -10.49 -19.42
C ALA A 10 -10.64 -10.01 -20.36
N VAL A 11 -10.97 -9.66 -21.60
CA VAL A 11 -10.01 -9.14 -22.58
C VAL A 11 -9.37 -7.84 -22.07
N ASN A 12 -10.16 -6.92 -21.52
CA ASN A 12 -9.62 -5.68 -20.96
C ASN A 12 -8.65 -5.93 -19.79
N THR A 13 -8.97 -6.88 -18.90
CA THR A 13 -8.06 -7.25 -17.82
C THR A 13 -6.77 -7.88 -18.33
N VAL A 14 -6.85 -8.76 -19.32
CA VAL A 14 -5.68 -9.39 -19.94
C VAL A 14 -4.80 -8.32 -20.61
N LEU A 15 -5.40 -7.41 -21.38
CA LEU A 15 -4.68 -6.31 -22.02
C LEU A 15 -3.94 -5.43 -21.01
N MET A 16 -4.61 -5.04 -19.91
CA MET A 16 -3.98 -4.26 -18.84
C MET A 16 -2.81 -5.02 -18.19
N VAL A 17 -2.99 -6.30 -17.87
CA VAL A 17 -1.93 -7.12 -17.25
C VAL A 17 -0.73 -7.29 -18.19
N CYS A 18 -0.97 -7.59 -19.47
CA CYS A 18 0.08 -7.70 -20.47
C CYS A 18 0.82 -6.38 -20.66
N ALA A 19 0.10 -5.25 -20.74
CA ALA A 19 0.71 -3.93 -20.88
C ALA A 19 1.58 -3.56 -19.66
N MET A 20 1.12 -3.84 -18.44
CA MET A 20 1.89 -3.62 -17.22
C MET A 20 3.15 -4.49 -17.17
N ALA A 21 3.02 -5.79 -17.45
CA ALA A 21 4.14 -6.72 -17.45
C ALA A 21 5.20 -6.32 -18.50
N PHE A 22 4.76 -6.01 -19.72
CA PHE A 22 5.65 -5.58 -20.79
C PHE A 22 6.34 -4.25 -20.47
N GLY A 23 5.60 -3.29 -19.89
CA GLY A 23 6.15 -2.02 -19.43
C GLY A 23 7.24 -2.19 -18.38
N ILE A 24 7.04 -3.06 -17.38
CA ILE A 24 8.05 -3.37 -16.37
C ILE A 24 9.28 -4.03 -17.00
N VAL A 25 9.09 -5.00 -17.90
CA VAL A 25 10.20 -5.68 -18.59
C VAL A 25 11.01 -4.72 -19.45
N ILE A 26 10.37 -3.85 -20.23
CA ILE A 26 11.05 -2.82 -21.03
C ILE A 26 11.79 -1.83 -20.13
N ALA A 27 11.14 -1.33 -19.08
CA ALA A 27 11.77 -0.39 -18.15
C ALA A 27 13.00 -1.01 -17.50
N MET A 28 12.91 -2.27 -17.07
CA MET A 28 14.07 -3.01 -16.56
C MET A 28 15.16 -3.12 -17.64
N ARG A 29 14.82 -3.55 -18.85
CA ARG A 29 15.81 -3.72 -19.94
C ARG A 29 16.51 -2.41 -20.30
N LEU A 30 15.79 -1.29 -20.36
CA LEU A 30 16.34 0.05 -20.66
C LEU A 30 17.20 0.60 -19.52
N LEU A 31 16.80 0.37 -18.27
CA LEU A 31 17.54 0.83 -17.08
C LEU A 31 18.76 -0.03 -16.75
N THR A 32 18.83 -1.28 -17.24
CA THR A 32 19.95 -2.20 -17.04
C THR A 32 20.89 -2.31 -18.25
N VAL A 33 20.86 -1.36 -19.19
CA VAL A 33 21.75 -1.40 -20.39
C VAL A 33 23.22 -1.15 -20.04
N GLU A 34 23.52 -0.65 -18.84
CA GLU A 34 24.88 -0.61 -18.32
C GLU A 34 24.99 -1.63 -17.16
N ASP A 35 25.52 -2.80 -17.50
CA ASP A 35 26.06 -3.87 -16.64
C ASP A 35 25.40 -4.07 -15.26
N VAL A 36 24.64 -5.17 -15.11
CA VAL A 36 24.69 -6.11 -13.96
C VAL A 36 23.48 -7.05 -14.03
N VAL A 37 23.76 -8.35 -13.99
CA VAL A 37 22.78 -9.45 -13.93
C VAL A 37 21.81 -9.22 -12.77
N ILE A 38 20.52 -9.18 -13.11
CA ILE A 38 19.37 -8.89 -12.23
C ILE A 38 19.44 -9.66 -10.90
N ASP A 39 19.91 -10.90 -10.92
CA ASP A 39 19.97 -11.79 -9.74
C ASP A 39 20.93 -11.30 -8.63
N LYS A 40 22.01 -10.58 -8.97
CA LYS A 40 22.98 -10.10 -7.97
C LYS A 40 22.50 -8.84 -7.24
N LYS A 41 21.80 -7.93 -7.93
CA LYS A 41 21.38 -6.65 -7.33
C LYS A 41 20.29 -6.82 -6.27
N PHE A 42 19.32 -7.72 -6.48
CA PHE A 42 18.27 -7.98 -5.49
C PHE A 42 18.76 -8.79 -4.27
N SER A 43 19.76 -9.67 -4.47
CA SER A 43 20.38 -10.44 -3.38
C SER A 43 21.38 -9.60 -2.56
N GLU A 44 22.09 -8.66 -3.19
CA GLU A 44 23.07 -7.78 -2.54
C GLU A 44 22.52 -6.41 -2.09
N LEU A 45 21.24 -6.10 -2.34
CA LEU A 45 20.63 -4.87 -1.83
C LEU A 45 20.78 -4.83 -0.30
N SER A 46 21.70 -3.99 0.17
CA SER A 46 21.94 -3.76 1.59
C SER A 46 20.69 -3.19 2.22
N MET A 47 20.27 -3.79 3.34
CA MET A 47 19.16 -3.30 4.16
C MET A 47 19.63 -2.23 5.17
N VAL A 48 20.82 -1.66 4.93
CA VAL A 48 21.42 -0.59 5.73
C VAL A 48 21.41 0.70 4.89
N PRO A 49 20.91 1.83 5.43
CA PRO A 49 20.85 3.08 4.70
C PRO A 49 22.27 3.63 4.52
N HIS A 50 22.70 3.81 3.28
CA HIS A 50 23.90 4.58 2.95
C HIS A 50 23.55 5.95 2.36
N ASP A 51 22.27 6.22 2.10
CA ASP A 51 21.77 7.44 1.46
C ASP A 51 20.94 8.32 2.41
N SER A 52 20.95 9.63 2.14
CA SER A 52 20.16 10.63 2.86
C SER A 52 18.66 10.30 2.84
N TYR A 53 17.95 10.55 3.95
CA TYR A 53 16.49 10.38 4.09
C TYR A 53 15.68 10.99 2.93
N LEU A 54 16.20 12.06 2.29
CA LEU A 54 15.61 12.70 1.13
C LEU A 54 15.54 11.80 -0.11
N VAL A 55 16.55 10.97 -0.34
CA VAL A 55 16.58 10.04 -1.48
C VAL A 55 15.50 8.99 -1.33
N TYR A 56 15.33 8.42 -0.13
CA TYR A 56 14.25 7.49 0.17
C TYR A 56 12.87 8.13 0.04
N ALA A 57 12.71 9.38 0.48
CA ALA A 57 11.46 10.12 0.32
C ALA A 57 11.10 10.32 -1.17
N ILE A 58 12.06 10.77 -1.99
CA ILE A 58 11.84 10.99 -3.42
C ILE A 58 11.55 9.66 -4.13
N ALA A 59 12.31 8.60 -3.82
CA ALA A 59 12.07 7.27 -4.37
C ALA A 59 10.68 6.73 -3.97
N ALA A 60 10.28 6.91 -2.71
CA ALA A 60 8.96 6.53 -2.22
C ALA A 60 7.84 7.33 -2.90
N ALA A 61 8.04 8.63 -3.14
CA ALA A 61 7.10 9.48 -3.85
C ALA A 61 6.89 9.00 -5.30
N ILE A 62 7.99 8.75 -6.02
CA ILE A 62 7.94 8.24 -7.40
C ILE A 62 7.27 6.87 -7.45
N ALA A 63 7.64 5.96 -6.54
CA ALA A 63 7.04 4.64 -6.44
C ALA A 63 5.52 4.74 -6.18
N ALA A 64 5.11 5.53 -5.18
CA ALA A 64 3.70 5.72 -4.84
C ALA A 64 2.91 6.31 -6.02
N MET A 65 3.46 7.30 -6.74
CA MET A 65 2.84 7.85 -7.95
C MET A 65 2.74 6.81 -9.08
N GLY A 66 3.79 6.01 -9.31
CA GLY A 66 3.77 4.93 -10.30
C GLY A 66 2.70 3.88 -10.00
N PHE A 67 2.60 3.44 -8.74
CA PHE A 67 1.53 2.53 -8.32
C PHE A 67 0.15 3.18 -8.44
N SER A 68 0.01 4.47 -8.13
CA SER A 68 -1.27 5.19 -8.29
C SER A 68 -1.79 5.18 -9.73
N MET A 69 -0.88 5.27 -10.71
CA MET A 69 -1.22 5.21 -12.13
C MET A 69 -1.71 3.81 -12.52
N ILE A 70 -1.10 2.75 -11.95
CA ILE A 70 -1.55 1.37 -12.12
C ILE A 70 -2.97 1.18 -11.57
N PHE A 71 -3.29 1.77 -10.42
CA PHE A 71 -4.65 1.74 -9.85
C PHE A 71 -5.62 2.73 -10.50
N ASN A 72 -5.24 3.35 -11.62
CA ASN A 72 -6.07 4.30 -12.38
C ASN A 72 -6.65 5.43 -11.50
N ILE A 73 -5.83 5.97 -10.60
CA ILE A 73 -6.23 7.07 -9.72
C ILE A 73 -6.25 8.37 -10.51
N GLN A 74 -7.23 9.24 -10.21
CA GLN A 74 -7.35 10.56 -10.83
C GLN A 74 -6.07 11.39 -10.62
N ARG A 75 -5.55 11.99 -11.70
CA ARG A 75 -4.28 12.75 -11.71
C ARG A 75 -4.20 13.83 -10.62
N ARG A 76 -5.34 14.44 -10.27
CA ARG A 76 -5.43 15.46 -9.20
C ARG A 76 -5.08 14.95 -7.80
N LEU A 77 -5.09 13.63 -7.57
CA LEU A 77 -4.77 13.02 -6.27
C LEU A 77 -3.34 12.44 -6.22
N LEU A 78 -2.59 12.46 -7.33
CA LEU A 78 -1.24 11.90 -7.38
C LEU A 78 -0.29 12.53 -6.36
N TRP A 79 -0.36 13.85 -6.17
CA TRP A 79 0.46 14.55 -5.19
C TRP A 79 0.09 14.16 -3.74
N VAL A 80 -1.20 13.90 -3.46
CA VAL A 80 -1.66 13.45 -2.14
C VAL A 80 -1.08 12.07 -1.82
N VAL A 81 -1.11 11.17 -2.80
CA VAL A 81 -0.56 9.82 -2.66
C VAL A 81 0.98 9.85 -2.60
N ALA A 82 1.64 10.75 -3.33
CA ALA A 82 3.09 10.94 -3.24
C ALA A 82 3.51 11.34 -1.82
N VAL A 83 2.81 12.33 -1.23
CA VAL A 83 3.03 12.75 0.16
C VAL A 83 2.71 11.60 1.13
N GLY A 84 1.62 10.87 0.90
CA GLY A 84 1.28 9.68 1.66
C GLY A 84 2.38 8.63 1.66
N GLY A 85 2.98 8.35 0.49
CA GLY A 85 4.09 7.41 0.32
C GLY A 85 5.38 7.85 1.02
N ILE A 86 5.72 9.16 0.93
CA ILE A 86 6.83 9.75 1.69
C ILE A 86 6.62 9.50 3.18
N ILE A 87 5.45 9.87 3.71
CA ILE A 87 5.14 9.72 5.13
C ILE A 87 5.22 8.25 5.53
N ALA A 88 4.65 7.34 4.75
CA ALA A 88 4.68 5.90 5.03
C ALA A 88 6.11 5.38 5.22
N VAL A 89 6.97 5.65 4.22
CA VAL A 89 8.35 5.14 4.18
C VAL A 89 9.24 5.86 5.19
N CYS A 90 9.10 7.18 5.36
CA CYS A 90 9.85 7.92 6.37
C CYS A 90 9.49 7.47 7.78
N THR A 91 8.20 7.25 8.08
CA THR A 91 7.76 6.76 9.39
C THR A 91 8.30 5.35 9.66
N ARG A 92 8.26 4.48 8.65
CA ARG A 92 8.88 3.15 8.74
C ARG A 92 10.38 3.24 9.02
N ASN A 93 11.11 4.06 8.27
CA ASN A 93 12.56 4.21 8.42
C ASN A 93 12.91 4.77 9.79
N PHE A 94 12.19 5.79 10.26
CA PHE A 94 12.39 6.36 11.59
C PHE A 94 12.21 5.31 12.69
N VAL A 95 11.12 4.54 12.66
CA VAL A 95 10.86 3.49 13.66
C VAL A 95 11.87 2.34 13.56
N ASN A 96 12.34 2.03 12.34
CA ASN A 96 13.30 0.97 12.14
C ASN A 96 14.71 1.35 12.63
N PHE A 97 15.19 2.54 12.30
CA PHE A 97 16.57 2.96 12.54
C PHE A 97 16.78 3.72 13.85
N GLU A 98 15.87 4.63 14.22
CA GLU A 98 16.03 5.45 15.43
C GLU A 98 15.51 4.74 16.68
N LEU A 99 14.48 3.90 16.53
CA LEU A 99 13.87 3.18 17.66
C LEU A 99 14.26 1.70 17.75
N GLY A 100 14.90 1.16 16.71
CA GLY A 100 15.39 -0.23 16.71
C GLY A 100 14.31 -1.31 16.76
N TYR A 101 13.03 -0.98 16.52
CA TYR A 101 11.91 -1.93 16.62
C TYR A 101 11.74 -2.83 15.38
N GLY A 102 12.64 -2.73 14.40
CA GLY A 102 12.66 -3.56 13.21
C GLY A 102 11.60 -3.21 12.16
N PRO A 103 11.65 -3.87 10.98
CA PRO A 103 10.85 -3.51 9.81
C PRO A 103 9.37 -3.87 9.97
N VAL A 104 9.03 -4.85 10.82
CA VAL A 104 7.64 -5.28 11.08
C VAL A 104 6.86 -4.17 11.78
N ILE A 105 7.39 -3.70 12.92
CA ILE A 105 6.76 -2.63 13.72
C ILE A 105 6.82 -1.30 12.97
N GLY A 106 7.94 -1.00 12.29
CA GLY A 106 8.03 0.18 11.43
C GLY A 106 6.98 0.19 10.33
N SER A 107 6.69 -0.97 9.72
CA SER A 107 5.66 -1.06 8.68
C SER A 107 4.24 -0.93 9.23
N PHE A 108 3.98 -1.44 10.45
CA PHE A 108 2.74 -1.21 11.16
C PHE A 108 2.51 0.28 11.44
N MET A 109 3.51 0.96 12.00
CA MET A 109 3.41 2.38 12.34
C MET A 109 3.24 3.27 11.10
N GLY A 110 4.04 3.04 10.04
CA GLY A 110 3.91 3.81 8.80
C GLY A 110 2.54 3.66 8.14
N SER A 111 2.02 2.43 8.09
CA SER A 111 0.69 2.16 7.51
C SER A 111 -0.45 2.74 8.37
N MET A 112 -0.33 2.71 9.70
CA MET A 112 -1.29 3.30 10.62
C MET A 112 -1.33 4.83 10.52
N VAL A 113 -0.18 5.50 10.46
CA VAL A 113 -0.10 6.97 10.31
C VAL A 113 -0.74 7.41 9.00
N VAL A 114 -0.42 6.75 7.89
CA VAL A 114 -1.01 7.08 6.57
C VAL A 114 -2.52 6.83 6.57
N SER A 115 -2.99 5.76 7.19
CA SER A 115 -4.43 5.46 7.28
C SER A 115 -5.19 6.50 8.11
N LEU A 116 -4.61 6.97 9.23
CA LEU A 116 -5.19 8.08 10.02
C LEU A 116 -5.25 9.39 9.23
N ILE A 117 -4.18 9.73 8.50
CA ILE A 117 -4.17 10.92 7.64
C ILE A 117 -5.24 10.80 6.55
N ALA A 118 -5.36 9.62 5.93
CA ALA A 118 -6.33 9.37 4.88
C ALA A 118 -7.78 9.49 5.40
N VAL A 119 -8.08 9.08 6.63
CA VAL A 119 -9.41 9.27 7.25
C VAL A 119 -9.81 10.75 7.22
N LYS A 120 -8.87 11.67 7.55
CA LYS A 120 -9.14 13.10 7.50
C LYS A 120 -9.17 13.63 6.06
N ALA A 121 -8.25 13.17 5.21
CA ALA A 121 -8.16 13.60 3.82
C ALA A 121 -9.39 13.22 2.97
N VAL A 122 -10.07 12.11 3.30
CA VAL A 122 -11.32 11.68 2.65
C VAL A 122 -12.39 12.78 2.68
N HIS A 123 -12.48 13.54 3.78
CA HIS A 123 -13.45 14.64 3.89
C HIS A 123 -13.10 15.85 3.02
N TRP A 124 -11.83 16.05 2.70
CA TRP A 124 -11.39 17.17 1.88
C TRP A 124 -11.53 16.84 0.39
N PHE A 125 -11.10 15.65 0.01
CA PHE A 125 -11.05 15.24 -1.40
C PHE A 125 -12.29 14.48 -1.87
N HIS A 126 -13.20 14.11 -0.97
CA HIS A 126 -14.44 13.37 -1.27
C HIS A 126 -14.18 12.07 -2.06
N VAL A 127 -13.08 11.38 -1.74
CA VAL A 127 -12.70 10.10 -2.35
C VAL A 127 -12.72 8.98 -1.31
N PRO A 128 -12.95 7.71 -1.70
CA PRO A 128 -12.87 6.58 -0.77
C PRO A 128 -11.46 6.44 -0.16
N ASN A 129 -11.38 6.11 1.13
CA ASN A 129 -10.12 6.02 1.87
C ASN A 129 -9.11 5.08 1.18
N HIS A 130 -9.58 3.93 0.71
CA HIS A 130 -8.75 2.91 0.05
C HIS A 130 -8.02 3.42 -1.20
N VAL A 131 -8.58 4.39 -1.91
CA VAL A 131 -7.95 5.01 -3.08
C VAL A 131 -6.70 5.80 -2.68
N LEU A 132 -6.62 6.31 -1.45
CA LEU A 132 -5.46 7.05 -0.95
C LEU A 132 -4.47 6.14 -0.22
N THR A 133 -4.96 5.23 0.63
CA THR A 133 -4.10 4.43 1.53
C THR A 133 -3.36 3.32 0.82
N ILE A 134 -4.02 2.55 -0.04
CA ILE A 134 -3.42 1.41 -0.73
C ILE A 134 -2.18 1.83 -1.53
N PRO A 135 -2.25 2.74 -2.50
CA PRO A 135 -1.09 3.12 -3.30
C PRO A 135 0.03 3.81 -2.49
N SER A 136 -0.31 4.48 -1.38
CA SER A 136 0.67 5.12 -0.50
C SER A 136 1.51 4.11 0.28
N VAL A 137 0.94 2.96 0.67
CA VAL A 137 1.62 1.96 1.52
C VAL A 137 2.31 0.86 0.69
N ILE A 138 1.95 0.70 -0.58
CA ILE A 138 2.57 -0.31 -1.47
C ILE A 138 4.10 -0.25 -1.54
N PRO A 139 4.77 0.92 -1.57
CA PRO A 139 6.24 0.99 -1.54
C PRO A 139 6.88 0.30 -0.33
N MET A 140 6.12 0.06 0.74
CA MET A 140 6.60 -0.64 1.94
C MET A 140 6.46 -2.17 1.86
N ILE A 141 5.84 -2.72 0.81
CA ILE A 141 5.72 -4.17 0.66
C ILE A 141 7.13 -4.78 0.49
N PRO A 142 7.50 -5.80 1.26
CA PRO A 142 8.87 -6.32 1.33
C PRO A 142 9.20 -7.23 0.14
N GLY A 143 9.18 -6.69 -1.08
CA GLY A 143 9.38 -7.44 -2.33
C GLY A 143 10.74 -8.17 -2.38
N VAL A 144 11.81 -7.54 -1.86
CA VAL A 144 13.14 -8.16 -1.82
C VAL A 144 13.18 -9.39 -0.90
N LEU A 145 12.56 -9.32 0.28
CA LEU A 145 12.50 -10.47 1.19
C LEU A 145 11.69 -11.62 0.59
N MET A 146 10.59 -11.29 -0.10
CA MET A 146 9.77 -12.28 -0.81
C MET A 146 10.55 -12.93 -1.95
N TYR A 147 11.27 -12.13 -2.75
CA TYR A 147 12.11 -12.65 -3.83
C TYR A 147 13.21 -13.56 -3.29
N ARG A 148 13.93 -13.17 -2.23
CA ARG A 148 14.96 -14.00 -1.58
C ARG A 148 14.38 -15.32 -1.05
N ALA A 149 13.19 -15.29 -0.44
CA ALA A 149 12.52 -16.50 0.04
C ALA A 149 12.14 -17.44 -1.12
N LEU A 150 11.54 -16.91 -2.20
CA LEU A 150 11.14 -17.71 -3.36
C LEU A 150 12.34 -18.27 -4.13
N PHE A 151 13.33 -17.43 -4.41
CA PHE A 151 14.54 -17.85 -5.13
C PHE A 151 15.35 -18.86 -4.31
N GLY A 152 15.46 -18.66 -3.00
CA GLY A 152 16.10 -19.61 -2.10
C GLY A 152 15.32 -20.93 -2.01
N LEU A 153 13.98 -20.92 -2.08
CA LEU A 153 13.18 -22.15 -2.12
C LEU A 153 13.40 -22.94 -3.41
N ILE A 154 13.52 -22.26 -4.55
CA ILE A 154 13.72 -22.91 -5.87
C ILE A 154 15.12 -23.50 -6.01
N ASN A 155 16.16 -22.82 -5.50
CA ASN A 155 17.56 -23.21 -5.65
C ASN A 155 18.13 -23.96 -4.43
N MET A 156 17.28 -24.42 -3.51
CA MET A 156 17.75 -25.05 -2.28
C MET A 156 18.30 -26.46 -2.56
N HIS A 157 19.51 -26.74 -2.09
CA HIS A 157 20.15 -28.06 -2.24
C HIS A 157 19.96 -28.96 -1.01
N GLY A 158 19.10 -28.55 -0.06
CA GLY A 158 18.75 -29.34 1.14
C GLY A 158 19.65 -29.10 2.35
N VAL A 159 20.49 -28.06 2.33
CA VAL A 159 21.34 -27.69 3.48
C VAL A 159 20.50 -26.94 4.53
N VAL A 160 20.60 -27.33 5.82
CA VAL A 160 19.79 -26.77 6.93
C VAL A 160 19.86 -25.25 7.03
N GLY A 161 21.02 -24.65 6.70
CA GLY A 161 21.22 -23.20 6.71
C GLY A 161 20.41 -22.45 5.63
N GLU A 162 20.25 -23.03 4.45
CA GLU A 162 19.47 -22.43 3.35
C GLU A 162 17.98 -22.44 3.69
N VAL A 163 17.48 -23.55 4.26
CA VAL A 163 16.09 -23.69 4.71
C VAL A 163 15.75 -22.61 5.72
N THR A 164 16.64 -22.39 6.69
CA THR A 164 16.42 -21.44 7.78
C THR A 164 16.35 -20.00 7.25
N ALA A 165 17.22 -19.64 6.29
CA ALA A 165 17.20 -18.32 5.65
C ALA A 165 15.92 -18.10 4.81
N VAL A 166 15.49 -19.10 4.05
CA VAL A 166 14.25 -19.06 3.26
C VAL A 166 13.04 -18.86 4.17
N VAL A 167 12.92 -19.68 5.22
CA VAL A 167 11.82 -19.62 6.17
C VAL A 167 11.82 -18.30 6.94
N SER A 168 12.98 -17.83 7.39
CA SER A 168 13.10 -16.55 8.10
C SER A 168 12.67 -15.35 7.24
N ASN A 169 13.13 -15.29 5.98
CA ASN A 169 12.72 -14.24 5.04
C ASN A 169 11.23 -14.31 4.72
N GLY A 170 10.68 -15.51 4.53
CA GLY A 170 9.25 -15.73 4.28
C GLY A 170 8.37 -15.31 5.46
N ILE A 171 8.74 -15.71 6.69
CA ILE A 171 8.04 -15.30 7.91
C ILE A 171 8.12 -13.78 8.09
N THR A 172 9.29 -13.18 7.93
CA THR A 172 9.45 -11.73 8.07
C THR A 172 8.61 -10.96 7.05
N ALA A 173 8.61 -11.40 5.79
CA ALA A 173 7.81 -10.77 4.74
C ALA A 173 6.29 -10.89 5.02
N SER A 174 5.82 -12.08 5.41
CA SER A 174 4.41 -12.30 5.73
C SER A 174 3.95 -11.50 6.95
N LEU A 175 4.77 -11.40 8.00
CA LEU A 175 4.50 -10.55 9.16
C LEU A 175 4.41 -9.07 8.80
N ILE A 176 5.32 -8.56 7.95
CA ILE A 176 5.25 -7.18 7.47
C ILE A 176 3.92 -6.92 6.73
N ILE A 177 3.52 -7.83 5.83
CA ILE A 177 2.26 -7.71 5.08
C ILE A 177 1.06 -7.73 6.03
N LEU A 178 1.04 -8.63 7.00
CA LEU A 178 0.00 -8.70 8.03
C LEU A 178 -0.09 -7.39 8.82
N CYS A 179 1.04 -6.87 9.29
CA CYS A 179 1.12 -5.61 10.01
C CYS A 179 0.66 -4.41 9.17
N ILE A 180 1.01 -4.37 7.89
CA ILE A 180 0.52 -3.35 6.95
C ILE A 180 -1.01 -3.44 6.82
N ALA A 181 -1.55 -4.65 6.63
CA ALA A 181 -2.99 -4.87 6.50
C ALA A 181 -3.74 -4.41 7.76
N LEU A 182 -3.23 -4.74 8.95
CA LEU A 182 -3.79 -4.30 10.22
C LEU A 182 -3.70 -2.77 10.40
N GLY A 183 -2.54 -2.17 10.10
CA GLY A 183 -2.33 -0.72 10.22
C GLY A 183 -3.22 0.08 9.28
N VAL A 184 -3.54 -0.44 8.09
CA VAL A 184 -4.52 0.19 7.19
C VAL A 184 -5.96 -0.03 7.67
N ALA A 185 -6.31 -1.25 8.09
CA ALA A 185 -7.68 -1.64 8.42
C ALA A 185 -8.20 -1.00 9.72
N VAL A 186 -7.37 -0.95 10.76
CA VAL A 186 -7.79 -0.47 12.10
C VAL A 186 -8.33 0.97 12.01
N PRO A 187 -7.57 1.98 11.56
CA PRO A 187 -8.07 3.35 11.52
C PRO A 187 -9.31 3.51 10.64
N ASN A 188 -9.40 2.77 9.53
CA ASN A 188 -10.55 2.81 8.64
C ASN A 188 -11.84 2.28 9.30
N ILE A 189 -11.76 1.18 10.06
CA ILE A 189 -12.90 0.62 10.80
C ILE A 189 -13.35 1.60 11.89
N PHE A 190 -12.40 2.15 12.66
CA PHE A 190 -12.70 3.12 13.70
C PHE A 190 -13.33 4.39 13.15
N ALA A 191 -12.80 4.93 12.04
CA ALA A 191 -13.35 6.10 11.37
C ALA A 191 -14.80 5.87 10.90
N ARG A 192 -15.05 4.72 10.26
CA ARG A 192 -16.41 4.37 9.81
C ARG A 192 -17.38 4.27 10.99
N ARG A 193 -16.93 3.73 12.13
CA ARG A 193 -17.75 3.61 13.35
C ARG A 193 -18.02 4.95 14.03
N TYR A 194 -17.05 5.87 14.05
CA TYR A 194 -17.21 7.20 14.65
C TYR A 194 -18.15 8.07 13.81
N ILE A 195 -17.90 8.17 12.50
CA ILE A 195 -18.71 8.98 11.57
C ILE A 195 -20.16 8.48 11.48
N ALA A 196 -20.38 7.16 11.52
CA ALA A 196 -21.74 6.60 11.49
C ALA A 196 -22.54 6.97 12.75
N LYS A 197 -21.88 7.06 13.92
CA LYS A 197 -22.53 7.39 15.19
C LYS A 197 -22.98 8.85 15.23
N ASP A 198 -22.15 9.77 14.73
CA ASP A 198 -22.48 11.19 14.67
C ASP A 198 -23.61 11.47 13.66
N ARG A 199 -23.59 10.80 12.51
CA ARG A 199 -24.66 10.95 11.51
C ARG A 199 -25.99 10.41 12.00
N GLN A 200 -25.99 9.30 12.76
CA GLN A 200 -27.20 8.76 13.38
C GLN A 200 -27.75 9.68 14.47
N ARG A 201 -26.89 10.27 15.32
CA ARG A 201 -27.32 11.27 16.31
C ARG A 201 -27.92 12.50 15.66
N PHE A 202 -27.24 13.08 14.67
CA PHE A 202 -27.74 14.23 13.92
C PHE A 202 -29.09 13.92 13.23
N LEU A 203 -29.21 12.74 12.61
CA LEU A 203 -30.46 12.31 11.99
C LEU A 203 -31.58 12.15 13.02
N GLN A 204 -31.29 11.57 14.19
CA GLN A 204 -32.26 11.42 15.28
C GLN A 204 -32.70 12.77 15.84
N GLU A 205 -31.78 13.70 16.06
CA GLU A 205 -32.08 15.08 16.48
C GLU A 205 -32.95 15.80 15.44
N GLU A 206 -32.65 15.65 14.14
CA GLU A 206 -33.43 16.29 13.08
C GLU A 206 -34.82 15.64 12.92
N LEU A 207 -34.92 14.31 13.10
CA LEU A 207 -36.21 13.61 13.17
C LEU A 207 -37.02 14.05 14.39
N GLN A 208 -36.39 14.27 15.54
CA GLN A 208 -37.05 14.74 16.75
C GLN A 208 -37.55 16.18 16.59
N LYS A 209 -36.74 17.09 16.01
CA LYS A 209 -37.16 18.44 15.61
C LYS A 209 -38.31 18.42 14.60
N ARG A 210 -38.35 17.45 13.67
CA ARG A 210 -39.47 17.28 12.73
C ARG A 210 -40.74 16.79 13.42
N ARG A 211 -40.61 15.92 14.43
CA ARG A 211 -41.71 15.43 15.26
C ARG A 211 -42.32 16.55 16.11
N GLU A 212 -41.48 17.42 16.69
CA GLU A 212 -41.92 18.62 17.43
C GLU A 212 -42.62 19.66 16.55
N ARG A 213 -42.24 19.78 15.27
CA ARG A 213 -42.90 20.67 14.30
C ARG A 213 -44.19 20.11 13.70
N GLY A 214 -44.67 18.95 14.15
CA GLY A 214 -45.93 18.35 13.70
C GLY A 214 -45.99 17.95 12.22
N LYS A 215 -44.86 17.93 11.50
CA LYS A 215 -44.76 17.57 10.08
C LYS A 215 -44.26 16.14 9.88
N PHE A 216 -44.89 15.19 10.55
CA PHE A 216 -44.69 13.77 10.23
C PHE A 216 -45.84 13.31 9.34
N ILE A 217 -45.52 12.94 8.09
CA ILE A 217 -46.44 12.17 7.26
C ILE A 217 -46.09 10.72 7.51
N GLU A 218 -46.98 9.99 8.16
CA GLU A 218 -46.90 8.54 8.32
C GLU A 218 -47.22 7.88 6.98
N TRP A 219 -46.25 7.18 6.39
CA TRP A 219 -46.46 6.16 5.37
C TRP A 219 -45.64 4.93 5.76
#